data_AF-A0A7V6JVX5-F1
#
_entry.id   AF-A0A7V6JVX5-F1
#
_cell.length_a   1.000
_cell.length_b   1.000
_cell.length_c   1.000
_cell.angle_alpha   90.00
_cell.angle_beta   90.00
_cell.angle_gamma   90.00
#
_symmetry.space_group_name_H-M   'P 1'
#
loop_
_entity.id
_entity.type
_entity.pdbx_description
1 polymer ?
#
loop_
_entity_poly.entity_id
_entity_poly.type
_entity_poly.pdbx_seq_one_letter_code
_entity_poly.pdbx_strand_id
1 'polypeptide(L)'
;MHIEIQQLAAGVYSLENQLAITPQTITSDKWNEDQGKAYSTQEANPVYISLVQELIGKKAALAEKEGEAAGLQQMLAQTDVELDTLQAELANKRMQEEKLQREVDRLKKTSETLAMKKTETQIAKSIDLGDTSVMVVSEASLPEAPIKPNKKLNVAIALVLGFMVFTLLAFVLEHLDNTLKTPEDISRELGLSVIGVIPKMTRQNTHHSSYGG
;
A
#
# COMPACT_ATOMS: atom_id res chain seq x y z
N MET A 1 15.19 44.82 -1.49
CA MET A 1 16.19 43.75 -1.30
C MET A 1 16.84 43.27 -2.60
N HIS A 2 16.16 42.55 -3.51
CA HIS A 2 16.81 42.09 -4.77
C HIS A 2 17.36 43.24 -5.64
N ILE A 3 16.60 44.33 -5.74
CA ILE A 3 17.02 45.54 -6.48
C ILE A 3 18.22 46.23 -5.80
N GLU A 4 18.31 46.17 -4.46
CA GLU A 4 19.39 46.80 -3.69
C GLU A 4 20.70 46.01 -3.81
N ILE A 5 20.63 44.67 -3.75
CA ILE A 5 21.79 43.79 -4.03
C ILE A 5 22.29 44.04 -5.45
N GLN A 6 21.38 44.14 -6.42
CA GLN A 6 21.76 44.40 -7.81
C GLN A 6 22.39 45.79 -8.01
N GLN A 7 21.90 46.82 -7.31
CA GLN A 7 22.51 48.16 -7.31
C GLN A 7 23.89 48.17 -6.63
N LEU A 8 24.05 47.47 -5.50
CA LEU A 8 25.34 47.33 -4.82
C LEU A 8 26.35 46.57 -5.68
N ALA A 9 25.94 45.49 -6.32
CA ALA A 9 26.78 44.72 -7.25
C ALA A 9 27.22 45.55 -8.47
N ALA A 10 26.29 46.32 -9.07
CA ALA A 10 26.61 47.25 -10.15
C ALA A 10 27.58 48.36 -9.70
N GLY A 11 27.41 48.86 -8.47
CA GLY A 11 28.32 49.83 -7.87
C GLY A 11 29.73 49.27 -7.66
N VAL A 12 29.85 48.06 -7.10
CA VAL A 12 31.14 47.35 -6.98
C VAL A 12 31.80 47.17 -8.34
N TYR A 13 31.05 46.74 -9.35
CA TYR A 13 31.56 46.57 -10.72
C TYR A 13 32.09 47.88 -11.32
N SER A 14 31.39 48.99 -11.11
CA SER A 14 31.85 50.30 -11.58
C SER A 14 33.14 50.78 -10.88
N LEU A 15 33.27 50.54 -9.57
CA LEU A 15 34.45 50.88 -8.77
C LEU A 15 35.66 50.01 -9.17
N GLU A 16 35.45 48.73 -9.44
CA GLU A 16 36.48 47.82 -9.97
C GLU A 16 37.02 48.30 -11.32
N ASN A 17 36.13 48.73 -12.21
CA ASN A 17 36.52 49.24 -13.52
C ASN A 17 37.29 50.58 -13.42
N GLN A 18 36.87 51.47 -12.52
CA GLN A 18 37.59 52.72 -12.24
C GLN A 18 38.96 52.46 -11.60
N LEU A 19 39.09 51.44 -10.75
CA LEU A 19 40.35 51.06 -10.14
C LEU A 19 41.33 50.51 -11.17
N ALA A 20 40.84 49.79 -12.19
CA ALA A 20 41.66 49.24 -13.27
C ALA A 20 42.33 50.32 -14.13
N ILE A 21 41.72 51.49 -14.28
CA ILE A 21 42.24 52.61 -15.08
C ILE A 21 43.02 53.66 -14.27
N THR A 22 43.02 53.56 -12.93
CA THR A 22 43.65 54.54 -12.04
C THR A 22 45.09 54.12 -11.70
N PRO A 23 46.11 54.95 -11.97
CA PRO A 23 47.51 54.61 -11.66
C PRO A 23 47.75 54.59 -10.15
N GLN A 24 48.54 53.62 -9.68
CA GLN A 24 48.80 53.38 -8.25
C GLN A 24 49.73 54.42 -7.61
N THR A 25 50.56 55.09 -8.41
CA THR A 25 51.52 56.09 -7.95
C THR A 25 51.51 57.33 -8.82
N ILE A 26 51.69 58.48 -8.21
CA ILE A 26 51.91 59.75 -8.90
C ILE A 26 53.39 60.12 -8.80
N THR A 27 53.94 60.65 -9.89
CA THR A 27 55.32 61.15 -9.93
C THR A 27 55.31 62.65 -9.70
N SER A 28 56.01 63.12 -8.66
CA SER A 28 56.16 64.54 -8.34
C SER A 28 57.62 64.94 -8.53
N ASP A 29 57.89 65.84 -9.48
CA ASP A 29 59.22 66.38 -9.70
C ASP A 29 59.40 67.61 -8.81
N LYS A 30 60.23 67.48 -7.78
CA LYS A 30 60.52 68.58 -6.84
C LYS A 30 61.86 69.21 -7.18
N TRP A 31 61.87 70.53 -7.33
CA TRP A 31 63.10 71.30 -7.56
C TRP A 31 63.79 71.56 -6.22
N ASN A 32 65.07 71.18 -6.11
CA ASN A 32 65.87 71.43 -4.92
C ASN A 32 66.78 72.63 -5.16
N GLU A 33 66.48 73.74 -4.47
CA GLU A 33 67.15 75.04 -4.62
C GLU A 33 68.62 75.02 -4.15
N ASP A 34 69.01 74.09 -3.28
CA ASP A 34 70.39 73.95 -2.76
C ASP A 34 71.34 73.18 -3.70
N GLN A 35 70.83 72.37 -4.63
CA GLN A 35 71.64 71.44 -5.46
C GLN A 35 71.41 71.59 -6.97
N GLY A 36 70.52 72.50 -7.41
CA GLY A 36 70.30 72.79 -8.84
C GLY A 36 69.85 71.59 -9.69
N LYS A 37 69.25 70.56 -9.07
CA LYS A 37 68.80 69.33 -9.74
C LYS A 37 67.38 68.98 -9.31
N ALA A 38 66.56 68.56 -10.29
CA ALA A 38 65.23 68.00 -10.04
C ALA A 38 65.37 66.56 -9.56
N TYR A 39 64.66 66.21 -8.48
CA TYR A 39 64.52 64.83 -8.03
C TYR A 39 63.05 64.42 -8.18
N SER A 40 62.85 63.24 -8.74
CA SER A 40 61.52 62.65 -8.95
C SER A 40 61.18 61.77 -7.76
N THR A 41 60.10 62.08 -7.05
CA THR A 41 59.57 61.24 -5.96
C THR A 41 58.30 60.56 -6.41
N GLN A 42 58.22 59.25 -6.20
CA GLN A 42 57.03 58.45 -6.48
C GLN A 42 56.20 58.40 -5.20
N GLU A 43 55.06 59.09 -5.19
CA GLU A 43 54.13 59.11 -4.07
C GLU A 43 52.92 58.22 -4.40
N ALA A 44 52.36 57.56 -3.39
CA ALA A 44 51.16 56.74 -3.58
C ALA A 44 49.98 57.65 -4.00
N ASN A 45 49.21 57.22 -5.00
CA ASN A 45 48.06 58.01 -5.46
C ASN A 45 46.94 57.96 -4.40
N PRO A 46 46.59 59.09 -3.74
CA PRO A 46 45.56 59.09 -2.71
C PRO A 46 44.17 58.73 -3.26
N VAL A 47 43.90 59.01 -4.54
CA VAL A 47 42.64 58.66 -5.22
C VAL A 47 42.49 57.14 -5.37
N TYR A 48 43.58 56.44 -5.66
CA TYR A 48 43.60 54.99 -5.74
C TYR A 48 43.27 54.36 -4.37
N ILE A 49 43.87 54.87 -3.30
CA ILE A 49 43.65 54.38 -1.93
C ILE A 49 42.19 54.58 -1.50
N SER A 50 41.61 55.76 -1.75
CA SER A 50 40.20 56.02 -1.40
C SER A 50 39.23 55.12 -2.18
N LEU A 51 39.53 54.86 -3.46
CA LEU A 51 38.70 54.00 -4.31
C LEU A 51 38.72 52.54 -3.85
N VAL A 52 39.88 52.04 -3.45
CA VAL A 52 40.02 50.71 -2.82
C VAL A 52 39.20 50.64 -1.53
N GLN A 53 39.28 51.68 -0.69
CA GLN A 53 38.55 51.72 0.57
C GLN A 53 37.02 51.76 0.36
N GLU A 54 36.56 52.51 -0.64
CA GLU A 54 35.15 52.53 -1.04
C GLU A 54 34.67 51.17 -1.58
N LEU A 55 35.49 50.52 -2.41
CA LEU A 55 35.21 49.19 -2.95
C LEU A 55 35.10 48.13 -1.85
N ILE A 56 36.01 48.16 -0.86
CA ILE A 56 35.95 47.24 0.30
C ILE A 56 34.64 47.46 1.07
N GLY A 57 34.26 48.72 1.31
CA GLY A 57 33.00 49.06 1.99
C GLY A 57 31.77 48.58 1.22
N LYS A 58 31.73 48.78 -0.10
CA LYS A 58 30.63 48.33 -0.96
C LYS A 58 30.55 46.81 -1.07
N LYS A 59 31.69 46.11 -1.16
CA LYS A 59 31.75 44.64 -1.14
C LYS A 59 31.27 44.07 0.20
N ALA A 60 31.67 44.68 1.31
CA ALA A 60 31.20 44.28 2.63
C ALA A 60 29.67 44.44 2.76
N ALA A 61 29.13 45.58 2.34
CA ALA A 61 27.68 45.82 2.36
C ALA A 61 26.90 44.88 1.41
N LEU A 62 27.48 44.53 0.25
CA LEU A 62 26.90 43.55 -0.66
C LEU A 62 26.85 42.15 -0.03
N ALA A 63 27.98 41.69 0.52
CA ALA A 63 28.08 40.38 1.18
C ALA A 63 27.12 40.26 2.39
N GLU A 64 26.96 41.34 3.15
CA GLU A 64 25.98 41.41 4.24
C GLU A 64 24.55 41.19 3.73
N LYS A 65 24.14 41.89 2.66
CA LYS A 65 22.80 41.77 2.09
C LYS A 65 22.56 40.42 1.40
N GLU A 66 23.57 39.86 0.76
CA GLU A 66 23.51 38.51 0.20
C GLU A 66 23.36 37.46 1.30
N GLY A 67 24.10 37.62 2.42
CA GLY A 67 23.97 36.76 3.59
C GLY A 67 22.58 36.81 4.23
N GLU A 68 22.02 38.02 4.42
CA GLU A 68 20.65 38.20 4.89
C GLU A 68 19.62 37.53 3.96
N ALA A 69 19.76 37.74 2.65
CA ALA A 69 18.86 37.15 1.66
C ALA A 69 18.92 35.62 1.64
N ALA A 70 20.12 35.04 1.75
CA ALA A 70 20.31 33.59 1.84
C ALA A 70 19.68 33.02 3.12
N GLY A 71 19.87 33.71 4.27
CA GLY A 71 19.24 33.32 5.53
C GLY A 71 17.72 33.35 5.47
N LEU A 72 17.14 34.40 4.88
CA LEU A 72 15.70 34.51 4.68
C LEU A 72 15.16 33.45 3.71
N GLN A 73 15.87 33.15 2.62
CA GLN A 73 15.50 32.08 1.70
C GLN A 73 15.51 30.71 2.39
N GLN A 74 16.49 30.46 3.27
CA GLN A 74 16.52 29.24 4.05
C GLN A 74 15.36 29.14 5.05
N MET A 75 14.96 30.25 5.69
CA MET A 75 13.78 30.28 6.54
C MET A 75 12.50 30.02 5.75
N LEU A 76 12.34 30.66 4.58
CA LEU A 76 11.20 30.43 3.70
C LEU A 76 11.11 28.96 3.28
N ALA A 77 12.21 28.36 2.85
CA ALA A 77 12.24 26.95 2.48
C ALA A 77 11.87 26.02 3.65
N GLN A 78 12.29 26.34 4.88
CA GLN A 78 11.87 25.60 6.07
C GLN A 78 10.39 25.76 6.37
N THR A 79 9.86 26.99 6.27
CA THR A 79 8.44 27.27 6.47
C THR A 79 7.58 26.59 5.41
N ASP A 80 8.00 26.53 4.15
CA ASP A 80 7.29 25.83 3.08
C ASP A 80 7.20 24.33 3.38
N VAL A 81 8.30 23.71 3.82
CA VAL A 81 8.30 22.31 4.25
C VAL A 81 7.39 22.09 5.46
N GLU A 82 7.45 22.96 6.47
CA GLU A 82 6.57 22.88 7.63
C GLU A 82 5.09 23.00 7.23
N LEU A 83 4.77 23.92 6.33
CA LEU A 83 3.43 24.15 5.82
C LEU A 83 2.90 22.92 5.06
N ASP A 84 3.73 22.29 4.22
CA ASP A 84 3.39 21.04 3.53
C ASP A 84 3.10 19.91 4.55
N THR A 85 3.93 19.79 5.60
CA THR A 85 3.71 18.77 6.63
C THR A 85 2.43 19.01 7.44
N LEU A 86 2.14 20.27 7.80
CA LEU A 86 0.92 20.65 8.51
C LEU A 86 -0.33 20.43 7.65
N GLN A 87 -0.25 20.72 6.34
CA GLN A 87 -1.35 20.43 5.42
C GLN A 87 -1.64 18.93 5.32
N ALA A 88 -0.59 18.10 5.23
CA ALA A 88 -0.73 16.65 5.22
C ALA A 88 -1.31 16.13 6.55
N GLU A 89 -0.86 16.64 7.70
CA GLU A 89 -1.40 16.28 9.02
C GLU A 89 -2.88 16.70 9.14
N LEU A 90 -3.23 17.91 8.70
CA LEU A 90 -4.60 18.40 8.70
C LEU A 90 -5.51 17.53 7.83
N ALA A 91 -5.05 17.13 6.64
CA ALA A 91 -5.78 16.22 5.77
C ALA A 91 -6.03 14.87 6.47
N ASN A 92 -5.02 14.31 7.13
CA ASN A 92 -5.14 13.08 7.89
C ASN A 92 -6.10 13.20 9.09
N LYS A 93 -6.06 14.33 9.83
CA LYS A 93 -6.99 14.59 10.94
C LYS A 93 -8.42 14.73 10.45
N ARG A 94 -8.66 15.45 9.36
CA ARG A 94 -9.99 15.56 8.74
C ARG A 94 -10.56 14.19 8.33
N MET A 95 -9.73 13.33 7.73
CA MET A 95 -10.16 11.96 7.40
C MET A 95 -10.50 11.14 8.65
N GLN A 96 -9.72 11.28 9.73
CA GLN A 96 -10.01 10.59 10.99
C GLN A 96 -11.30 11.11 11.66
N GLU A 97 -11.50 12.43 11.68
CA GLU A 97 -12.74 13.04 12.18
C GLU A 97 -13.95 12.56 11.39
N GLU A 98 -13.87 12.54 10.06
CA GLU A 98 -14.95 12.06 9.21
C GLU A 98 -15.26 10.58 9.48
N LYS A 99 -14.23 9.74 9.64
CA LYS A 99 -14.40 8.33 10.00
C LYS A 99 -15.06 8.17 11.37
N LEU A 100 -14.63 8.94 12.36
CA LEU A 100 -15.19 8.89 13.71
C LEU A 100 -16.65 9.37 13.71
N GLN A 101 -16.95 10.44 12.98
CA GLN A 101 -18.30 10.97 12.83
C GLN A 101 -19.23 9.94 12.20
N ARG A 102 -18.79 9.27 11.12
CA ARG A 102 -19.54 8.19 10.48
C ARG A 102 -19.80 7.02 11.44
N GLU A 103 -18.82 6.68 12.29
CA GLU A 103 -19.00 5.62 13.29
C GLU A 103 -19.99 6.03 14.39
N VAL A 104 -19.94 7.27 14.86
CA VAL A 104 -20.93 7.82 15.79
C VAL A 104 -22.33 7.77 15.18
N ASP A 105 -22.50 8.20 13.94
CA ASP A 105 -23.79 8.15 13.22
C ASP A 105 -24.29 6.71 13.05
N ARG A 106 -23.38 5.77 12.72
CA ARG A 106 -23.68 4.34 12.61
C ARG A 106 -24.15 3.76 13.94
N LEU A 107 -23.44 4.05 15.03
CA LEU A 107 -23.77 3.57 16.37
C LEU A 107 -25.11 4.15 16.85
N LYS A 108 -25.34 5.44 16.60
CA LYS A 108 -26.62 6.09 16.93
C LYS A 108 -27.78 5.43 16.18
N LYS A 109 -27.66 5.27 14.86
CA LYS A 109 -28.68 4.60 14.04
C LYS A 109 -28.93 3.15 14.47
N THR A 110 -27.87 2.44 14.83
CA THR A 110 -27.96 1.05 15.32
C THR A 110 -28.69 1.00 16.66
N SER A 111 -28.37 1.91 17.58
CA SER A 111 -29.05 2.03 18.88
C SER A 111 -30.54 2.34 18.72
N GLU A 112 -30.88 3.30 17.86
CA GLU A 112 -32.27 3.64 17.52
C GLU A 112 -33.03 2.44 16.92
N THR A 113 -32.38 1.70 16.03
CA THR A 113 -32.96 0.48 15.42
C THR A 113 -33.18 -0.62 16.46
N LEU A 114 -32.23 -0.84 17.38
CA LEU A 114 -32.37 -1.80 18.47
C LEU A 114 -33.50 -1.41 19.42
N ALA A 115 -33.62 -0.12 19.76
CA ALA A 115 -34.71 0.39 20.57
C ALA A 115 -36.06 0.12 19.90
N MET A 116 -36.19 0.39 18.60
CA MET A 116 -37.40 0.11 17.82
C MET A 116 -37.72 -1.39 17.75
N LYS A 117 -36.71 -2.25 17.56
CA LYS A 117 -36.91 -3.71 17.55
C LYS A 117 -37.33 -4.24 18.92
N LYS A 118 -36.80 -3.65 20.00
CA LYS A 118 -37.19 -3.99 21.37
C LYS A 118 -38.65 -3.63 21.63
N THR A 119 -39.10 -2.45 21.21
CA THR A 119 -40.52 -2.05 21.37
C THR A 119 -41.43 -2.92 20.52
N GLU A 120 -41.07 -3.22 19.26
CA GLU A 120 -41.81 -4.14 18.39
C GLU A 120 -41.97 -5.53 19.03
N THR A 121 -40.87 -6.08 19.59
CA THR A 121 -40.89 -7.38 20.27
C THR A 121 -41.73 -7.36 21.55
N GLN A 122 -41.67 -6.27 22.33
CA GLN A 122 -42.50 -6.12 23.52
C GLN A 122 -43.99 -6.06 23.17
N ILE A 123 -44.35 -5.33 22.10
CA ILE A 123 -45.72 -5.26 21.59
C ILE A 123 -46.17 -6.66 21.13
N ALA A 124 -45.37 -7.35 20.31
CA ALA A 124 -45.69 -8.70 19.85
C ALA A 124 -45.88 -9.70 21.02
N LYS A 125 -45.02 -9.65 22.03
CA LYS A 125 -45.14 -10.48 23.23
C LYS A 125 -46.39 -10.14 24.04
N SER A 126 -46.79 -8.88 24.12
CA SER A 126 -48.04 -8.50 24.78
C SER A 126 -49.29 -8.91 24.00
N ILE A 127 -49.23 -8.98 22.66
CA ILE A 127 -50.32 -9.49 21.83
C ILE A 127 -50.48 -11.00 22.00
N ASP A 128 -49.38 -11.77 22.09
CA ASP A 128 -49.41 -13.22 22.28
C ASP A 128 -49.87 -13.64 23.70
N LEU A 129 -49.72 -12.74 24.68
CA LEU A 129 -50.18 -12.94 26.07
C LEU A 129 -51.55 -12.31 26.36
N GLY A 130 -52.08 -11.49 25.44
CA GLY A 130 -53.38 -10.84 25.55
C GLY A 130 -54.47 -11.71 24.95
N ASP A 131 -55.38 -12.20 25.79
CA ASP A 131 -56.66 -12.83 25.42
C ASP A 131 -56.61 -14.18 24.69
N THR A 132 -55.85 -15.14 25.22
CA THR A 132 -56.23 -16.55 25.06
C THR A 132 -56.53 -17.18 26.41
N SER A 133 -57.76 -16.96 26.88
CA SER A 133 -58.41 -17.92 27.77
C SER A 133 -58.60 -19.22 26.98
N VAL A 134 -57.56 -20.03 26.92
CA VAL A 134 -57.61 -21.36 26.29
C VAL A 134 -58.36 -22.27 27.25
N MET A 135 -59.67 -22.40 27.05
CA MET A 135 -60.41 -23.50 27.63
C MET A 135 -60.00 -24.78 26.90
N VAL A 136 -59.19 -25.61 27.54
CA VAL A 136 -58.74 -26.90 26.98
C VAL A 136 -59.95 -27.83 26.93
N VAL A 137 -60.54 -28.00 25.74
CA VAL A 137 -61.72 -28.85 25.53
C VAL A 137 -61.33 -30.34 25.39
N SER A 138 -60.06 -30.65 25.08
CA SER A 138 -59.57 -32.03 25.00
C SER A 138 -58.05 -32.11 25.21
N GLU A 139 -57.59 -33.15 25.89
CA GLU A 139 -56.16 -33.45 26.09
C GLU A 139 -55.48 -33.75 24.74
N ALA A 140 -54.27 -33.23 24.54
CA ALA A 140 -53.54 -33.37 23.28
C ALA A 140 -53.06 -34.82 23.09
N SER A 141 -53.48 -35.46 22.00
CA SER A 141 -53.00 -36.81 21.66
C SER A 141 -51.49 -36.79 21.38
N LEU A 142 -50.76 -37.60 22.14
CA LEU A 142 -49.33 -37.81 21.93
C LEU A 142 -49.14 -38.54 20.58
N PRO A 143 -48.23 -38.08 19.71
CA PRO A 143 -47.95 -38.78 18.46
C PRO A 143 -47.31 -40.15 18.77
N GLU A 144 -48.02 -41.23 18.43
CA GLU A 144 -47.54 -42.61 18.63
C GLU A 144 -46.31 -42.96 17.76
N ALA A 145 -46.03 -42.15 16.74
CA ALA A 145 -44.87 -42.30 15.88
C ALA A 145 -44.19 -40.95 15.57
N PRO A 146 -42.84 -40.92 15.51
CA PRO A 146 -42.10 -39.72 15.16
C PRO A 146 -42.41 -39.28 13.73
N ILE A 147 -42.93 -38.06 13.60
CA ILE A 147 -43.32 -37.45 12.30
C ILE A 147 -42.08 -37.20 11.41
N LYS A 148 -40.89 -37.04 12.02
CA LYS A 148 -39.60 -36.83 11.34
C LYS A 148 -38.44 -37.36 12.22
N PRO A 149 -37.29 -37.75 11.64
CA PRO A 149 -37.07 -38.05 10.23
C PRO A 149 -37.44 -39.50 9.88
N ASN A 150 -37.91 -39.72 8.65
CA ASN A 150 -38.19 -41.05 8.11
C ASN A 150 -36.88 -41.82 7.86
N LYS A 151 -36.32 -42.43 8.90
CA LYS A 151 -35.03 -43.14 8.85
C LYS A 151 -34.97 -44.17 7.71
N LYS A 152 -36.07 -44.89 7.46
CA LYS A 152 -36.19 -45.87 6.36
C LYS A 152 -35.98 -45.22 4.99
N LEU A 153 -36.58 -44.04 4.76
CA LEU A 153 -36.44 -43.30 3.51
C LEU A 153 -34.99 -42.80 3.33
N ASN A 154 -34.40 -42.25 4.38
CA ASN A 154 -33.02 -41.75 4.33
C ASN A 154 -32.01 -42.88 4.04
N VAL A 155 -32.19 -44.06 4.64
CA VAL A 155 -31.35 -45.23 4.37
C VAL A 155 -31.52 -45.73 2.93
N ALA A 156 -32.76 -45.77 2.42
CA ALA A 156 -33.03 -46.15 1.04
C ALA A 156 -32.34 -45.19 0.04
N ILE A 157 -32.41 -43.88 0.28
CA ILE A 157 -31.74 -42.87 -0.54
C ILE A 157 -30.21 -43.04 -0.47
N ALA A 158 -29.66 -43.24 0.72
CA ALA A 158 -28.22 -43.44 0.91
C ALA A 158 -27.70 -44.68 0.17
N LEU A 159 -28.46 -45.78 0.16
CA LEU A 159 -28.08 -47.01 -0.55
C LEU A 159 -28.03 -46.77 -2.08
N VAL A 160 -29.06 -46.13 -2.63
CA VAL A 160 -29.13 -45.83 -4.07
C VAL A 160 -27.99 -44.90 -4.50
N LEU A 161 -27.76 -43.81 -3.74
CA LEU A 161 -26.67 -42.89 -4.03
C LEU A 161 -25.30 -43.54 -3.88
N GLY A 162 -25.11 -44.36 -2.84
CA GLY A 162 -23.86 -45.12 -2.65
C GLY A 162 -23.57 -46.06 -3.81
N PHE A 163 -24.57 -46.77 -4.32
CA PHE A 163 -24.40 -47.66 -5.48
C PHE A 163 -24.07 -46.88 -6.76
N MET A 164 -24.70 -45.73 -6.96
CA MET A 164 -24.42 -44.85 -8.11
C MET A 164 -22.98 -44.33 -8.08
N VAL A 165 -22.48 -43.91 -6.91
CA VAL A 165 -21.09 -43.47 -6.76
C VAL A 165 -20.11 -44.64 -6.88
N PHE A 166 -20.42 -45.79 -6.31
CA PHE A 166 -19.58 -47.00 -6.39
C PHE A 166 -19.38 -47.45 -7.84
N THR A 167 -20.46 -47.52 -8.61
CA THR A 167 -20.39 -47.90 -10.04
C THR A 167 -19.62 -46.87 -10.85
N LEU A 168 -19.86 -45.57 -10.63
CA LEU A 168 -19.08 -44.50 -11.27
C LEU A 168 -17.57 -44.63 -10.98
N LEU A 169 -17.21 -44.83 -9.71
CA LEU A 169 -15.81 -44.99 -9.30
C LEU A 169 -15.17 -46.25 -9.92
N ALA A 170 -15.91 -47.38 -9.98
CA ALA A 170 -15.41 -48.59 -10.62
C ALA A 170 -15.11 -48.36 -12.11
N PHE A 171 -15.97 -47.64 -12.83
CA PHE A 171 -15.72 -47.26 -14.23
C PHE A 171 -14.52 -46.33 -14.38
N VAL A 172 -14.36 -45.35 -13.49
CA VAL A 172 -13.20 -44.44 -13.51
C VAL A 172 -11.91 -45.22 -13.23
N LEU A 173 -11.90 -46.10 -12.24
CA LEU A 173 -10.74 -46.91 -11.91
C LEU A 173 -10.36 -47.86 -13.05
N GLU A 174 -11.33 -48.50 -13.70
CA GLU A 174 -11.06 -49.34 -14.88
C GLU A 174 -10.55 -48.50 -16.06
N HIS A 175 -11.08 -47.28 -16.25
CA HIS A 175 -10.59 -46.40 -17.32
C HIS A 175 -9.17 -45.87 -17.06
N LEU A 176 -8.77 -45.71 -15.79
CA LEU A 176 -7.41 -45.32 -15.41
C LEU A 176 -6.44 -46.52 -15.39
N ASP A 177 -6.95 -47.75 -15.39
CA ASP A 177 -6.13 -48.96 -15.46
C ASP A 177 -5.67 -49.19 -16.90
N ASN A 178 -4.48 -48.69 -17.23
CA ASN A 178 -3.84 -48.87 -18.54
C ASN A 178 -3.23 -50.27 -18.75
N THR A 179 -3.69 -51.29 -18.02
CA THR A 179 -3.19 -52.66 -18.18
C THR A 179 -3.82 -53.33 -19.39
N LEU A 180 -2.99 -53.78 -20.34
CA LEU A 180 -3.42 -54.59 -21.48
C LEU A 180 -3.77 -56.00 -20.97
N LYS A 181 -5.05 -56.29 -20.76
CA LYS A 181 -5.52 -57.56 -20.20
C LYS A 181 -5.97 -58.53 -21.30
N THR A 182 -6.40 -58.01 -22.45
CA THR A 182 -6.92 -58.81 -23.56
C THR A 182 -6.00 -58.72 -24.79
N PRO A 183 -5.96 -59.76 -25.65
CA PRO A 183 -5.21 -59.71 -26.90
C PRO A 183 -5.72 -58.59 -27.83
N GLU A 184 -6.99 -58.21 -27.72
CA GLU A 184 -7.57 -57.08 -28.44
C GLU A 184 -6.95 -55.74 -28.02
N ASP A 185 -6.67 -55.54 -26.72
CA ASP A 185 -6.02 -54.32 -26.21
C ASP A 185 -4.61 -54.16 -26.80
N ILE A 186 -3.85 -55.27 -26.87
CA ILE A 186 -2.50 -55.32 -27.48
C ILE A 186 -2.56 -54.87 -28.95
N SER A 187 -3.55 -55.37 -29.71
CA SER A 187 -3.67 -55.04 -31.12
C SER A 187 -4.04 -53.59 -31.38
N ARG A 188 -4.88 -52.97 -30.52
CA ARG A 188 -5.29 -51.57 -30.65
C ARG A 188 -4.20 -50.57 -30.23
N GLU A 189 -3.54 -50.83 -29.11
CA GLU A 189 -2.56 -49.90 -28.53
C GLU A 189 -1.19 -49.99 -29.22
N LEU A 190 -0.75 -51.20 -29.58
CA LEU A 190 0.59 -51.44 -30.15
C LEU A 190 0.57 -51.63 -31.67
N GLY A 191 -0.61 -51.76 -32.30
CA GLY A 191 -0.76 -51.96 -33.74
C GLY A 191 -0.21 -53.30 -34.26
N LEU A 192 0.04 -54.26 -33.36
CA LEU A 192 0.63 -55.55 -33.68
C LEU A 192 -0.44 -56.64 -33.72
N SER A 193 -0.37 -57.52 -34.74
CA SER A 193 -1.24 -58.70 -34.80
C SER A 193 -0.83 -59.73 -33.76
N VAL A 194 -1.75 -60.15 -32.90
CA VAL A 194 -1.50 -61.22 -31.91
C VAL A 194 -1.47 -62.57 -32.62
N ILE A 195 -0.35 -63.28 -32.53
CA ILE A 195 -0.11 -64.56 -33.26
C ILE A 195 -0.58 -65.78 -32.45
N GLY A 196 -0.80 -65.62 -31.14
CA GLY A 196 -1.34 -66.68 -30.28
C GLY A 196 -1.32 -66.29 -28.80
N VAL A 197 -2.17 -66.93 -27.99
CA VAL A 197 -2.26 -66.73 -26.54
C VAL A 197 -1.81 -67.99 -25.83
N ILE A 198 -0.85 -67.88 -24.90
CA ILE A 198 -0.40 -69.01 -24.09
C ILE A 198 -1.23 -69.07 -22.80
N PRO A 199 -2.02 -70.13 -22.58
CA PRO A 199 -2.82 -70.25 -21.38
C PRO A 199 -1.93 -70.50 -20.15
N LYS A 200 -2.15 -69.71 -19.09
CA LYS A 200 -1.47 -69.91 -17.81
C LYS A 200 -2.05 -71.15 -17.12
N MET A 201 -1.31 -72.27 -17.16
CA MET A 201 -1.73 -73.49 -16.48
C MET A 201 -1.48 -73.41 -14.97
N THR A 202 -2.57 -73.38 -14.20
CA THR A 202 -2.54 -73.49 -12.73
C THR A 202 -2.55 -74.98 -12.36
N ARG A 203 -1.52 -75.45 -11.64
CA ARG A 203 -1.51 -76.81 -11.06
C ARG A 203 -2.64 -76.94 -10.04
N GLN A 204 -3.67 -77.72 -10.35
CA GLN A 204 -4.67 -78.14 -9.39
C GLN A 204 -4.10 -79.28 -8.53
N ASN A 205 -3.73 -78.96 -7.29
CA ASN A 205 -3.53 -79.96 -6.25
C ASN A 205 -4.90 -80.36 -5.70
N THR A 206 -5.51 -81.41 -6.26
CA THR A 206 -6.72 -82.00 -5.70
C THR A 206 -6.36 -82.91 -4.53
N HIS A 207 -6.45 -82.36 -3.31
CA HIS A 207 -6.48 -83.16 -2.09
C HIS A 207 -7.90 -83.69 -1.91
N HIS A 208 -8.13 -84.98 -2.19
CA HIS A 208 -9.42 -85.64 -1.99
C HIS A 208 -9.57 -85.96 -0.50
N SER A 209 -10.48 -85.27 0.19
CA SER A 209 -10.91 -85.64 1.54
C SER A 209 -12.17 -86.49 1.44
N SER A 210 -12.03 -87.76 1.79
CA SER A 210 -13.13 -88.71 2.03
C SER A 210 -13.91 -88.27 3.28
N TYR A 211 -15.19 -87.92 3.13
CA TYR A 211 -16.12 -87.81 4.25
C TYR A 211 -16.63 -89.20 4.62
N GLY A 212 -16.32 -89.65 5.83
CA GLY A 212 -16.98 -90.78 6.47
C GLY A 212 -17.86 -90.28 7.62
N GLY A 213 -19.11 -90.79 7.63
CA GLY A 213 -19.95 -91.15 8.79
C GLY A 213 -20.11 -90.18 9.95
#